data_AF-A0A7J0ABB4-F1
#
_entry.id   AF-A0A7J0ABB4-F1
#
_cell.length_a   1.000
_cell.length_b   1.000
_cell.length_c   1.000
_cell.angle_alpha   90.00
_cell.angle_beta   90.00
_cell.angle_gamma   90.00
#
_symmetry.space_group_name_H-M   'P 1'
#
loop_
_entity.id
_entity.type
_entity.pdbx_description
1 polymer ?
#
loop_
_entity_poly.entity_id
_entity_poly.type
_entity_poly.pdbx_seq_one_letter_code
_entity_poly.pdbx_strand_id
1 'polypeptide(L)'
;MKHIIISAALLFATALGATAQTTAETQQQRESREQQEAIDILLKENKKLKQKEQERKIWGKGRFLKLGYSLAQTGADMQPVEKSKYGFFLSKGTTYRFPTIAGMIKIGIDAVWFDATFAKYKSPYEDLMSGAWTSELEEINGSDYDDDDDDLLEKLNVGRMSVTLGAFGVGPNISVAPFAFLNNGLSCLRASVYFHYQPAMSLYLKSENGDIELAPAFCNMFDFGGMLTYRAISLGVEGRWGKGKFKPIGFNTLFIDDDSEEKVTRKFANTRLYISFAF
;
A
#
# COMPACT_ATOMS: atom_id res chain seq x y z
N MET A 1 60.03 -11.73 -78.41
CA MET A 1 58.80 -12.29 -77.81
C MET A 1 58.92 -12.56 -76.29
N LYS A 2 60.06 -13.01 -75.75
CA LYS A 2 60.21 -13.27 -74.30
C LYS A 2 60.05 -12.04 -73.37
N HIS A 3 60.46 -10.85 -73.81
CA HIS A 3 60.36 -9.62 -72.99
C HIS A 3 58.95 -9.01 -72.87
N ILE A 4 58.04 -9.33 -73.81
CA ILE A 4 56.65 -8.82 -73.80
C ILE A 4 55.77 -9.65 -72.86
N ILE A 5 56.05 -10.95 -72.74
CA ILE A 5 55.29 -11.86 -71.88
C ILE A 5 55.60 -11.60 -70.39
N ILE A 6 56.85 -11.25 -70.06
CA ILE A 6 57.26 -10.94 -68.68
C ILE A 6 56.65 -9.62 -68.20
N SER A 7 56.54 -8.61 -69.07
CA SER A 7 55.94 -7.32 -68.72
C SER A 7 54.41 -7.39 -68.59
N ALA A 8 53.73 -8.21 -69.40
CA ALA A 8 52.30 -8.49 -69.24
C ALA A 8 51.98 -9.25 -67.94
N ALA A 9 52.82 -10.22 -67.55
CA ALA A 9 52.66 -10.95 -66.28
C ALA A 9 52.87 -10.05 -65.06
N LEU A 10 53.82 -9.09 -65.13
CA LEU A 10 54.07 -8.13 -64.06
C LEU A 10 52.89 -7.14 -63.89
N LEU A 11 52.29 -6.69 -64.99
CA LEU A 11 51.11 -5.80 -64.99
C LEU A 11 49.84 -6.50 -64.47
N PHE A 12 49.66 -7.80 -64.76
CA PHE A 12 48.53 -8.57 -64.25
C PHE A 12 48.67 -8.88 -62.75
N ALA A 13 49.89 -9.14 -62.27
CA ALA A 13 50.16 -9.37 -60.85
C ALA A 13 49.96 -8.11 -59.99
N THR A 14 50.33 -6.93 -60.50
CA THR A 14 50.10 -5.65 -59.80
C THR A 14 48.62 -5.25 -59.81
N ALA A 15 47.89 -5.51 -60.89
CA ALA A 15 46.45 -5.26 -60.96
C ALA A 15 45.64 -6.15 -60.00
N LEU A 16 45.96 -7.45 -59.91
CA LEU A 16 45.32 -8.38 -58.97
C LEU A 16 45.65 -8.05 -57.51
N GLY A 17 46.91 -7.69 -57.21
CA GLY A 17 47.34 -7.26 -55.87
C GLY A 17 46.63 -5.99 -55.41
N ALA A 18 46.49 -4.99 -56.29
CA ALA A 18 45.80 -3.74 -55.98
C ALA A 18 44.30 -3.95 -55.67
N THR A 19 43.61 -4.81 -56.43
CA THR A 19 42.19 -5.13 -56.18
C THR A 19 41.97 -5.95 -54.90
N ALA A 20 42.91 -6.83 -54.54
CA ALA A 20 42.84 -7.59 -53.29
C ALA A 20 43.09 -6.70 -52.06
N GLN A 21 44.03 -5.75 -52.15
CA GLN A 21 44.30 -4.76 -51.10
C GLN A 21 43.12 -3.82 -50.89
N THR A 22 42.51 -3.29 -51.95
CA THR A 22 41.31 -2.42 -51.81
C THR A 22 40.12 -3.16 -51.24
N THR A 23 39.94 -4.44 -51.59
CA THR A 23 38.85 -5.27 -51.04
C THR A 23 39.08 -5.57 -49.55
N ALA A 24 40.31 -5.88 -49.15
CA ALA A 24 40.68 -6.12 -47.75
C ALA A 24 40.58 -4.85 -46.88
N GLU A 25 41.01 -3.69 -47.38
CA GLU A 25 40.86 -2.39 -46.69
C GLU A 25 39.38 -1.99 -46.54
N THR A 26 38.57 -2.25 -47.57
CA THR A 26 37.12 -2.02 -47.52
C THR A 26 36.42 -2.96 -46.54
N GLN A 27 36.86 -4.21 -46.45
CA GLN A 27 36.37 -5.18 -45.46
C GLN A 27 36.76 -4.78 -44.04
N GLN A 28 38.02 -4.42 -43.78
CA GLN A 28 38.47 -3.93 -42.48
C GLN A 28 37.73 -2.64 -42.06
N GLN A 29 37.47 -1.71 -42.98
CA GLN A 29 36.68 -0.52 -42.68
C GLN A 29 35.23 -0.85 -42.32
N ARG A 30 34.60 -1.83 -42.99
CA ARG A 30 33.24 -2.28 -42.64
C ARG A 30 33.20 -2.92 -41.26
N GLU A 31 34.12 -3.85 -40.98
CA GLU A 31 34.25 -4.49 -39.67
C GLU A 31 34.47 -3.47 -38.54
N SER A 32 35.31 -2.45 -38.77
CA SER A 32 35.54 -1.39 -37.77
C SER A 32 34.31 -0.52 -37.49
N ARG A 33 33.46 -0.28 -38.51
CA ARG A 33 32.19 0.45 -38.35
C ARG A 33 31.17 -0.38 -37.59
N GLU A 34 31.04 -1.66 -37.95
CA GLU A 34 30.16 -2.61 -37.24
C GLU A 34 30.58 -2.77 -35.77
N GLN A 35 31.88 -2.79 -35.48
CA GLN A 35 32.41 -2.80 -34.11
C GLN A 35 32.06 -1.51 -33.35
N GLN A 36 32.19 -0.35 -33.99
CA GLN A 36 31.80 0.93 -33.36
C GLN A 36 30.30 1.02 -33.09
N GLU A 37 29.47 0.55 -34.02
CA GLU A 37 28.01 0.47 -33.83
C GLU A 37 27.65 -0.49 -32.68
N ALA A 38 28.29 -1.65 -32.61
CA ALA A 38 28.11 -2.58 -31.51
C ALA A 38 28.51 -1.97 -30.15
N ILE A 39 29.64 -1.23 -30.10
CA ILE A 39 30.08 -0.52 -28.89
C ILE A 39 29.07 0.55 -28.48
N ASP A 40 28.52 1.33 -29.40
CA ASP A 40 27.51 2.35 -29.09
C ASP A 40 26.20 1.72 -28.56
N ILE A 41 25.77 0.61 -29.16
CA ILE A 41 24.62 -0.17 -28.68
C ILE A 41 24.87 -0.66 -27.24
N LEU A 42 26.03 -1.26 -26.98
CA LEU A 42 26.41 -1.74 -25.65
C LEU A 42 26.52 -0.61 -24.62
N LEU A 43 27.01 0.56 -25.03
CA LEU A 43 27.12 1.73 -24.15
C LEU A 43 25.74 2.27 -23.80
N LYS A 44 24.84 2.35 -24.78
CA LYS A 44 23.42 2.71 -24.58
C LYS A 44 22.73 1.74 -23.64
N GLU A 45 22.95 0.44 -23.82
CA GLU A 45 22.38 -0.60 -22.96
C GLU A 45 22.90 -0.50 -21.52
N ASN A 46 24.21 -0.36 -21.35
CA ASN A 46 24.82 -0.16 -20.04
C ASN A 46 24.29 1.09 -19.33
N LYS A 47 24.08 2.20 -20.06
CA LYS A 47 23.49 3.42 -19.50
C LYS A 47 22.05 3.19 -19.02
N LYS A 48 21.23 2.47 -19.81
CA LYS A 48 19.86 2.09 -19.42
C LYS A 48 19.85 1.18 -18.20
N LEU A 49 20.76 0.21 -18.12
CA LEU A 49 20.88 -0.70 -16.98
C LEU A 49 21.24 0.05 -15.69
N LYS A 50 22.23 0.95 -15.74
CA LYS A 50 22.61 1.81 -14.60
C LYS A 50 21.44 2.68 -14.14
N GLN A 51 20.71 3.29 -15.07
CA GLN A 51 19.53 4.09 -14.74
C GLN A 51 18.44 3.25 -14.09
N LYS A 52 18.15 2.06 -14.64
CA LYS A 52 17.16 1.12 -14.09
C LYS A 52 17.55 0.63 -12.69
N GLU A 53 18.84 0.43 -12.44
CA GLU A 53 19.34 0.06 -11.12
C GLU A 53 19.19 1.19 -10.10
N GLN A 54 19.55 2.42 -10.47
CA GLN A 54 19.32 3.60 -9.64
C GLN A 54 17.83 3.80 -9.34
N GLU A 55 16.96 3.69 -10.35
CA GLU A 55 15.52 3.77 -10.16
C GLU A 55 15.00 2.67 -9.25
N ARG A 56 15.49 1.43 -9.40
CA ARG A 56 15.11 0.31 -8.52
C ARG A 56 15.50 0.58 -7.07
N LYS A 57 16.67 1.20 -6.84
CA LYS A 57 17.15 1.58 -5.51
C LYS A 57 16.26 2.64 -4.85
N ILE A 58 15.81 3.63 -5.63
CA ILE A 58 14.97 4.74 -5.13
C ILE A 58 13.53 4.27 -4.92
N TRP A 59 12.95 3.58 -5.90
CA TRP A 59 11.51 3.33 -5.96
C TRP A 59 11.08 1.96 -5.41
N GLY A 60 12.00 0.99 -5.34
CA GLY A 60 11.74 -0.38 -4.90
C GLY A 60 10.80 -1.16 -5.82
N LYS A 61 10.38 -2.35 -5.40
CA LYS A 61 9.45 -3.21 -6.15
C LYS A 61 7.98 -2.80 -6.00
N GLY A 62 7.69 -1.93 -5.03
CA GLY A 62 6.35 -1.36 -4.81
C GLY A 62 5.41 -2.20 -3.96
N ARG A 63 5.82 -3.37 -3.45
CA ARG A 63 5.01 -4.08 -2.46
C ARG A 63 5.14 -3.38 -1.13
N PHE A 64 4.04 -3.34 -0.38
CA PHE A 64 4.02 -2.72 0.94
C PHE A 64 3.23 -3.56 1.94
N LEU A 65 3.65 -3.47 3.19
CA LEU A 65 2.90 -3.89 4.37
C LEU A 65 2.81 -2.67 5.30
N LYS A 66 1.60 -2.20 5.59
CA LYS A 66 1.32 -1.15 6.58
C LYS A 66 0.86 -1.82 7.87
N LEU A 67 1.38 -1.39 9.00
CA LEU A 67 0.83 -1.72 10.31
C LEU A 67 0.79 -0.45 11.15
N GLY A 68 -0.25 -0.29 11.95
CA GLY A 68 -0.42 0.96 12.66
C GLY A 68 -1.59 0.99 13.62
N TYR A 69 -1.74 2.16 14.21
CA TYR A 69 -2.80 2.49 15.14
C TYR A 69 -3.94 3.21 14.41
N SER A 70 -5.16 2.93 14.81
CA SER A 70 -6.38 3.49 14.23
C SER A 70 -7.19 4.20 15.30
N LEU A 71 -7.27 5.53 15.19
CA LEU A 71 -8.23 6.36 15.92
C LEU A 71 -9.57 6.25 15.21
N ALA A 72 -10.33 5.20 15.54
CA ALA A 72 -11.59 4.89 14.89
C ALA A 72 -12.77 5.62 15.53
N GLN A 73 -13.74 6.01 14.72
CA GLN A 73 -14.99 6.61 15.13
C GLN A 73 -16.12 5.96 14.36
N THR A 74 -17.21 5.63 15.05
CA THR A 74 -18.44 5.12 14.44
C THR A 74 -19.65 5.84 14.99
N GLY A 75 -20.68 6.01 14.16
CA GLY A 75 -21.95 6.59 14.59
C GLY A 75 -23.09 6.09 13.72
N ALA A 76 -24.25 5.87 14.34
CA ALA A 76 -25.52 5.66 13.65
C ALA A 76 -26.30 6.97 13.58
N ASP A 77 -27.25 7.08 12.65
CA ASP A 77 -28.10 8.27 12.58
C ASP A 77 -28.88 8.43 13.91
N MET A 78 -28.90 9.64 14.47
CA MET A 78 -29.51 9.99 15.77
C MET A 78 -28.82 9.42 17.03
N GLN A 79 -27.67 8.73 16.92
CA GLN A 79 -26.89 8.24 18.06
C GLN A 79 -25.57 9.03 18.23
N PRO A 80 -25.04 9.15 19.47
CA PRO A 80 -23.75 9.78 19.70
C PRO A 80 -22.62 9.04 18.99
N VAL A 81 -21.62 9.79 18.52
CA VAL A 81 -20.43 9.22 17.87
C VAL A 81 -19.57 8.52 18.91
N GLU A 82 -19.34 7.23 18.71
CA GLU A 82 -18.48 6.40 19.53
C GLU A 82 -17.02 6.55 19.08
N LYS A 83 -16.14 6.89 20.02
CA LYS A 83 -14.69 7.01 19.78
C LYS A 83 -13.98 5.75 20.23
N SER A 84 -12.95 5.34 19.49
CA SER A 84 -12.13 4.19 19.86
C SER A 84 -11.35 4.45 21.15
N LYS A 85 -11.38 3.50 22.08
CA LYS A 85 -10.39 3.38 23.17
C LYS A 85 -9.04 2.99 22.60
N TYR A 86 -9.04 1.99 21.71
CA TYR A 86 -7.88 1.60 20.91
C TYR A 86 -8.28 0.92 19.61
N GLY A 87 -7.39 0.99 18.62
CA GLY A 87 -7.60 0.31 17.35
C GLY A 87 -6.28 0.09 16.62
N PHE A 88 -6.22 -1.00 15.86
CA PHE A 88 -5.03 -1.42 15.13
C PHE A 88 -5.44 -1.83 13.72
N PHE A 89 -4.52 -1.69 12.77
CA PHE A 89 -4.76 -2.19 11.42
C PHE A 89 -3.50 -2.79 10.81
N LEU A 90 -3.74 -3.68 9.85
CA LEU A 90 -2.74 -4.33 9.03
C LEU A 90 -3.20 -4.30 7.58
N SER A 91 -2.37 -3.79 6.68
CA SER A 91 -2.73 -3.65 5.26
C SER A 91 -1.58 -4.10 4.37
N LYS A 92 -1.88 -4.85 3.31
CA LYS A 92 -0.89 -5.36 2.36
C LYS A 92 -1.33 -5.02 0.94
N GLY A 93 -0.39 -4.49 0.16
CA GLY A 93 -0.67 -4.08 -1.20
C GLY A 93 0.55 -3.97 -2.09
N THR A 94 0.30 -3.55 -3.33
CA THR A 94 1.32 -3.30 -4.35
C THR A 94 1.01 -2.00 -5.08
N THR A 95 1.99 -1.10 -5.18
CA THR A 95 1.94 0.07 -6.06
C THR A 95 2.51 -0.28 -7.42
N TYR A 96 1.68 -0.26 -8.45
CA TYR A 96 2.10 -0.34 -9.85
C TYR A 96 2.45 1.06 -10.35
N ARG A 97 3.74 1.35 -10.47
CA ARG A 97 4.22 2.67 -10.90
C ARG A 97 4.50 2.71 -12.39
N PHE A 98 4.06 3.79 -13.01
CA PHE A 98 4.46 4.16 -14.36
C PHE A 98 5.92 4.68 -14.38
N PRO A 99 6.54 4.78 -15.58
CA PRO A 99 7.87 5.35 -15.73
C PRO A 99 8.00 6.74 -15.09
N THR A 100 9.21 7.05 -14.64
CA THR A 100 9.49 8.30 -13.92
C THR A 100 9.36 9.51 -14.85
N ILE A 101 8.66 10.55 -14.40
CA ILE A 101 8.65 11.87 -15.03
C ILE A 101 9.80 12.68 -14.43
N ALA A 102 10.70 13.17 -15.29
CA ALA A 102 11.88 13.97 -14.92
C ALA A 102 12.80 13.32 -13.87
N GLY A 103 12.79 11.99 -13.73
CA GLY A 103 13.62 11.26 -12.76
C GLY A 103 13.20 11.42 -11.29
N MET A 104 12.18 12.21 -10.99
CA MET A 104 11.76 12.55 -9.61
C MET A 104 10.34 12.15 -9.29
N ILE A 105 9.42 12.08 -10.26
CA ILE A 105 7.99 11.88 -10.00
C ILE A 105 7.55 10.53 -10.59
N LYS A 106 6.85 9.71 -9.81
CA LYS A 106 6.13 8.54 -10.31
C LYS A 106 4.66 8.65 -9.99
N ILE A 107 3.85 8.43 -11.02
CA ILE A 107 2.42 8.20 -10.88
C ILE A 107 2.23 6.68 -10.89
N GLY A 108 1.28 6.18 -10.12
CA GLY A 108 0.96 4.77 -10.06
C GLY A 108 -0.47 4.51 -9.63
N ILE A 109 -0.82 3.23 -9.67
CA ILE A 109 -2.07 2.70 -9.15
C ILE A 109 -1.71 1.75 -8.02
N ASP A 110 -2.25 2.01 -6.84
CA ASP A 110 -2.15 1.10 -5.71
C ASP A 110 -3.24 0.03 -5.82
N ALA A 111 -2.84 -1.20 -5.56
CA ALA A 111 -3.74 -2.33 -5.33
C ALA A 111 -3.54 -2.81 -3.88
N VAL A 112 -4.54 -2.58 -3.03
CA VAL A 112 -4.58 -3.04 -1.63
C VAL A 112 -5.27 -4.40 -1.62
N TRP A 113 -4.46 -5.46 -1.53
CA TRP A 113 -4.96 -6.84 -1.58
C TRP A 113 -5.74 -7.22 -0.33
N PHE A 114 -5.28 -6.74 0.83
CA PHE A 114 -5.83 -7.08 2.13
C PHE A 114 -5.71 -5.90 3.08
N ASP A 115 -6.78 -5.59 3.80
CA ASP A 115 -6.82 -4.56 4.84
C ASP A 115 -7.66 -5.07 6.01
N ALA A 116 -7.06 -5.26 7.17
CA ALA A 116 -7.79 -5.64 8.38
C ALA A 116 -7.66 -4.53 9.42
N THR A 117 -8.78 -4.13 10.00
CA THR A 117 -8.85 -3.14 11.08
C THR A 117 -9.66 -3.68 12.22
N PHE A 118 -9.15 -3.50 13.41
CA PHE A 118 -9.83 -3.80 14.65
C PHE A 118 -9.93 -2.52 15.47
N ALA A 119 -11.07 -2.28 16.09
CA ALA A 119 -11.26 -1.17 17.03
C ALA A 119 -12.16 -1.58 18.18
N LYS A 120 -11.81 -1.17 19.40
CA LYS A 120 -12.70 -1.20 20.57
C LYS A 120 -13.11 0.24 20.89
N TYR A 121 -14.41 0.46 21.08
CA TYR A 121 -14.99 1.77 21.33
C TYR A 121 -15.23 1.99 22.82
N LYS A 122 -15.15 3.24 23.26
CA LYS A 122 -15.60 3.66 24.59
C LYS A 122 -17.12 3.54 24.68
N SER A 123 -17.65 3.35 25.89
CA SER A 123 -19.08 3.48 26.09
C SER A 123 -19.48 4.97 25.97
N PRO A 124 -20.57 5.33 25.28
CA PRO A 124 -21.02 6.72 25.20
C PRO A 124 -21.43 7.31 26.56
N TYR A 125 -21.67 6.48 27.58
CA TYR A 125 -21.96 6.92 28.95
C TYR A 125 -20.71 7.17 29.80
N GLU A 126 -19.55 6.64 29.40
CA GLU A 126 -18.27 6.80 30.10
C GLU A 126 -17.80 8.27 30.01
N ASP A 127 -17.89 8.88 28.82
CA ASP A 127 -17.49 10.27 28.58
C ASP A 127 -18.51 11.31 29.16
N LEU A 128 -19.75 10.90 29.47
CA LEU A 128 -20.76 11.78 30.13
C LEU A 128 -20.53 11.90 31.64
N MET A 129 -19.91 10.89 32.26
CA MET A 129 -19.56 10.90 33.68
C MET A 129 -18.11 11.37 33.93
N SER A 130 -17.23 11.33 32.91
CA SER A 130 -15.81 11.66 33.05
C SER A 130 -15.47 13.17 32.98
N GLY A 131 -16.36 14.05 33.44
CA GLY A 131 -16.08 15.49 33.58
C GLY A 131 -15.01 15.82 34.63
N ALA A 132 -14.49 14.83 35.35
CA ALA A 132 -13.38 14.96 36.28
C ALA A 132 -12.06 14.57 35.58
N TRP A 133 -11.15 15.54 35.47
CA TRP A 133 -9.75 15.28 35.16
C TRP A 133 -9.12 14.51 36.33
N THR A 134 -8.99 13.19 36.23
CA THR A 134 -8.10 12.40 37.08
C THR A 134 -7.17 11.56 36.21
N SER A 135 -5.87 11.71 36.45
CA SER A 135 -4.81 10.93 35.82
C SER A 135 -4.53 9.66 36.62
N GLU A 136 -5.58 8.91 36.96
CA GLU A 136 -5.46 7.62 37.62
C GLU A 136 -5.87 6.53 36.65
N LEU A 137 -5.02 5.51 36.55
CA LEU A 137 -5.41 4.21 36.01
C LEU A 137 -6.50 3.69 36.96
N GLU A 138 -7.76 3.89 36.61
CA GLU A 138 -8.87 3.35 37.37
C GLU A 138 -8.77 1.82 37.36
N GLU A 139 -8.36 1.34 38.53
CA GLU A 139 -8.45 -0.02 39.01
C GLU A 139 -9.89 -0.49 38.82
N ILE A 140 -10.03 -1.68 38.23
CA ILE A 140 -11.32 -2.37 38.15
C ILE A 140 -11.77 -2.62 39.59
N ASN A 141 -12.75 -1.85 40.08
CA ASN A 141 -13.45 -2.20 41.30
C ASN A 141 -14.84 -1.58 41.39
N GLY A 142 -15.81 -2.44 41.70
CA GLY A 142 -16.96 -2.07 42.52
C GLY A 142 -18.31 -2.51 41.99
N SER A 143 -18.74 -3.74 42.32
CA SER A 143 -19.63 -3.91 43.48
C SER A 143 -19.90 -5.39 43.75
N ASP A 144 -19.50 -5.85 44.93
CA ASP A 144 -20.13 -6.98 45.65
C ASP A 144 -21.62 -6.66 45.85
N TYR A 145 -22.51 -7.62 45.56
CA TYR A 145 -23.49 -8.19 46.49
C TYR A 145 -24.16 -9.43 45.88
N ASP A 146 -24.16 -10.48 46.70
CA ASP A 146 -25.06 -11.63 46.81
C ASP A 146 -25.05 -12.79 45.79
N ASP A 147 -25.02 -13.98 46.41
CA ASP A 147 -25.18 -15.33 45.89
C ASP A 147 -26.33 -15.42 44.87
N ASP A 148 -26.01 -15.94 43.68
CA ASP A 148 -26.68 -17.11 43.12
C ASP A 148 -25.88 -17.56 41.88
N ASP A 149 -25.61 -18.86 41.80
CA ASP A 149 -24.99 -19.52 40.65
C ASP A 149 -25.93 -19.42 39.44
N ASP A 150 -25.84 -18.36 38.64
CA ASP A 150 -26.38 -18.34 37.28
C ASP A 150 -25.48 -17.50 36.34
N ASP A 151 -25.10 -18.13 35.23
CA ASP A 151 -24.58 -17.59 33.98
C ASP A 151 -23.25 -16.78 33.98
N LEU A 152 -22.14 -17.51 33.80
CA LEU A 152 -20.86 -17.00 33.27
C LEU A 152 -21.00 -16.15 31.98
N LEU A 153 -22.12 -16.24 31.27
CA LEU A 153 -22.47 -15.41 30.11
C LEU A 153 -22.93 -13.99 30.49
N GLU A 154 -23.58 -13.80 31.63
CA GLU A 154 -24.10 -12.51 32.09
C GLU A 154 -22.96 -11.55 32.52
N LYS A 155 -21.82 -12.11 32.94
CA LYS A 155 -20.61 -11.36 33.31
C LYS A 155 -19.70 -10.99 32.13
N LEU A 156 -19.98 -11.45 30.90
CA LEU A 156 -19.09 -11.23 29.76
C LEU A 156 -19.42 -9.92 29.00
N ASN A 157 -19.23 -8.76 29.65
CA ASN A 157 -19.36 -7.47 28.96
C ASN A 157 -18.11 -7.14 28.13
N VAL A 158 -18.11 -7.62 26.87
CA VAL A 158 -16.99 -7.43 25.93
C VAL A 158 -16.93 -5.97 25.41
N GLY A 159 -17.98 -5.18 25.65
CA GLY A 159 -18.15 -3.80 25.21
C GLY A 159 -18.49 -3.68 23.72
N ARG A 160 -18.16 -2.53 23.12
CA ARG A 160 -18.42 -2.23 21.70
C ARG A 160 -17.15 -2.40 20.89
N MET A 161 -17.19 -3.23 19.84
CA MET A 161 -16.00 -3.56 19.05
C MET A 161 -16.36 -3.65 17.56
N SER A 162 -15.40 -3.35 16.69
CA SER A 162 -15.56 -3.59 15.26
C SER A 162 -14.34 -4.26 14.65
N VAL A 163 -14.59 -5.22 13.77
CA VAL A 163 -13.60 -5.82 12.88
C VAL A 163 -13.99 -5.49 11.45
N THR A 164 -13.13 -4.83 10.71
CA THR A 164 -13.36 -4.48 9.31
C THR A 164 -12.30 -5.13 8.43
N LEU A 165 -12.74 -5.93 7.48
CA LEU A 165 -11.91 -6.65 6.52
C LEU A 165 -12.18 -6.09 5.11
N GLY A 166 -11.23 -5.33 4.59
CA GLY A 166 -11.17 -4.86 3.22
C GLY A 166 -10.33 -5.77 2.35
N ALA A 167 -10.70 -5.85 1.07
CA ALA A 167 -9.92 -6.50 0.03
C ALA A 167 -10.09 -5.73 -1.28
N PHE A 168 -9.14 -5.91 -2.21
CA PHE A 168 -9.20 -5.35 -3.56
C PHE A 168 -9.41 -3.83 -3.62
N GLY A 169 -8.77 -3.09 -2.70
CA GLY A 169 -8.78 -1.64 -2.78
C GLY A 169 -7.93 -1.16 -3.94
N VAL A 170 -8.37 -0.09 -4.58
CA VAL A 170 -7.67 0.48 -5.73
C VAL A 170 -7.72 1.99 -5.71
N GLY A 171 -6.63 2.61 -6.15
CA GLY A 171 -6.69 4.02 -6.52
C GLY A 171 -5.34 4.64 -6.84
N PRO A 172 -5.35 5.93 -7.21
CA PRO A 172 -4.15 6.62 -7.67
C PRO A 172 -3.15 6.86 -6.53
N ASN A 173 -1.88 6.82 -6.89
CA ASN A 173 -0.75 7.16 -6.04
C ASN A 173 0.22 8.06 -6.81
N ILE A 174 0.61 9.16 -6.19
CA ILE A 174 1.63 10.07 -6.71
C ILE A 174 2.76 10.08 -5.71
N SER A 175 3.97 9.75 -6.17
CA SER A 175 5.17 9.70 -5.36
C SER A 175 6.25 10.62 -5.95
N VAL A 176 6.93 11.39 -5.12
CA VAL A 176 8.00 12.32 -5.49
C VAL A 176 9.26 11.99 -4.69
N ALA A 177 10.39 11.89 -5.38
CA ALA A 177 11.72 11.70 -4.83
C ALA A 177 12.56 12.98 -5.10
N PRO A 178 12.47 14.00 -4.22
CA PRO A 178 13.05 15.31 -4.50
C PRO A 178 14.58 15.28 -4.58
N PHE A 179 15.23 14.33 -3.92
CA PHE A 179 16.69 14.21 -3.87
C PHE A 179 17.23 13.10 -4.78
N ALA A 180 16.44 12.61 -5.74
CA ALA A 180 16.82 11.51 -6.62
C ALA A 180 18.12 11.77 -7.42
N PHE A 181 18.46 13.05 -7.66
CA PHE A 181 19.67 13.47 -8.35
C PHE A 181 20.94 13.42 -7.49
N LEU A 182 20.81 13.32 -6.16
CA LEU A 182 21.97 13.26 -5.26
C LEU A 182 22.53 11.84 -5.20
N ASN A 183 23.85 11.66 -5.33
CA ASN A 183 24.50 10.37 -5.15
C ASN A 183 24.70 9.96 -3.67
N ASN A 184 23.93 10.55 -2.75
CA ASN A 184 24.02 10.30 -1.31
C ASN A 184 22.85 9.45 -0.79
N GLY A 185 22.81 9.21 0.52
CA GLY A 185 21.74 8.45 1.18
C GLY A 185 20.35 9.08 1.03
N LEU A 186 20.25 10.39 0.80
CA LEU A 186 18.97 11.11 0.69
C LEU A 186 18.23 10.83 -0.62
N SER A 187 18.90 10.26 -1.63
CA SER A 187 18.26 9.81 -2.88
C SER A 187 17.07 8.89 -2.70
N CYS A 188 17.02 8.17 -1.59
CA CYS A 188 15.98 7.19 -1.29
C CYS A 188 14.79 7.78 -0.53
N LEU A 189 14.81 9.09 -0.23
CA LEU A 189 13.71 9.79 0.41
C LEU A 189 12.61 10.05 -0.61
N ARG A 190 11.39 9.64 -0.26
CA ARG A 190 10.20 9.82 -1.10
C ARG A 190 9.06 10.36 -0.28
N ALA A 191 8.29 11.28 -0.85
CA ALA A 191 6.99 11.69 -0.36
C ALA A 191 5.92 11.12 -1.30
N SER A 192 4.89 10.50 -0.76
CA SER A 192 3.80 9.93 -1.56
C SER A 192 2.45 10.35 -1.00
N VAL A 193 1.50 10.58 -1.89
CA VAL A 193 0.09 10.82 -1.57
C VAL A 193 -0.76 9.87 -2.39
N TYR A 194 -1.84 9.37 -1.81
CA TYR A 194 -2.70 8.40 -2.47
C TYR A 194 -4.16 8.57 -2.05
N PHE A 195 -5.03 8.04 -2.89
CA PHE A 195 -6.46 7.91 -2.63
C PHE A 195 -6.88 6.49 -3.01
N HIS A 196 -7.60 5.78 -2.16
CA HIS A 196 -8.08 4.42 -2.44
C HIS A 196 -9.59 4.34 -2.23
N TYR A 197 -10.26 3.64 -3.14
CA TYR A 197 -11.56 3.05 -2.85
C TYR A 197 -11.34 1.64 -2.32
N GLN A 198 -11.85 1.33 -1.13
CA GLN A 198 -11.65 0.06 -0.45
C GLN A 198 -13.01 -0.55 -0.05
N PRO A 199 -13.54 -1.48 -0.82
CA PRO A 199 -14.70 -2.24 -0.37
C PRO A 199 -14.32 -3.09 0.85
N ALA A 200 -15.17 -3.11 1.86
CA ALA A 200 -14.90 -3.82 3.10
C ALA A 200 -16.15 -4.48 3.70
N MET A 201 -15.97 -5.64 4.32
CA MET A 201 -16.94 -6.23 5.22
C MET A 201 -16.61 -5.78 6.65
N SER A 202 -17.60 -5.28 7.38
CA SER A 202 -17.44 -4.88 8.77
C SER A 202 -18.37 -5.70 9.65
N LEU A 203 -17.82 -6.18 10.76
CA LEU A 203 -18.54 -6.83 11.84
C LEU A 203 -18.50 -5.86 13.02
N TYR A 204 -19.67 -5.44 13.47
CA TYR A 204 -19.83 -4.61 14.64
C TYR A 204 -20.46 -5.43 15.75
N LEU A 205 -19.80 -5.45 16.91
CA LEU A 205 -20.21 -6.17 18.10
C LEU A 205 -20.63 -5.16 19.15
N LYS A 206 -21.78 -5.39 19.76
CA LYS A 206 -22.26 -4.62 20.90
C LYS A 206 -22.68 -5.60 21.98
N SER A 207 -22.03 -5.52 23.13
CA SER A 207 -22.45 -6.20 24.35
C SER A 207 -23.00 -5.15 25.31
N GLU A 208 -24.28 -5.27 25.67
CA GLU A 208 -24.96 -4.38 26.62
C GLU A 208 -25.91 -5.22 27.48
N ASN A 209 -25.75 -5.14 28.81
CA ASN A 209 -26.62 -5.81 29.80
C ASN A 209 -26.86 -7.32 29.57
N GLY A 210 -25.80 -8.09 29.26
CA GLY A 210 -25.88 -9.53 29.06
C GLY A 210 -26.25 -9.97 27.63
N ASP A 211 -26.81 -9.06 26.81
CA ASP A 211 -27.11 -9.33 25.41
C ASP A 211 -25.91 -9.02 24.50
N ILE A 212 -25.62 -9.93 23.58
CA ILE A 212 -24.60 -9.77 22.53
C ILE A 212 -25.30 -9.61 21.19
N GLU A 213 -25.12 -8.45 20.57
CA GLU A 213 -25.58 -8.14 19.22
C GLU A 213 -24.40 -8.17 18.25
N LEU A 214 -24.56 -8.93 17.18
CA LEU A 214 -23.65 -9.05 16.04
C LEU A 214 -24.27 -8.38 14.83
N ALA A 215 -23.62 -7.35 14.30
CA ALA A 215 -24.09 -6.63 13.13
C ALA A 215 -23.07 -6.71 11.99
N PRO A 216 -23.23 -7.63 11.02
CA PRO A 216 -22.43 -7.63 9.80
C PRO A 216 -22.95 -6.62 8.77
N ALA A 217 -22.05 -5.99 8.04
CA ALA A 217 -22.39 -5.12 6.92
C ALA A 217 -21.28 -5.02 5.87
N PHE A 218 -21.70 -4.89 4.62
CA PHE A 218 -20.82 -4.38 3.58
C PHE A 218 -20.71 -2.85 3.68
N CYS A 219 -19.49 -2.35 3.66
CA CYS A 219 -19.13 -0.94 3.82
C CYS A 219 -18.35 -0.45 2.60
N ASN A 220 -18.79 0.68 2.05
CA ASN A 220 -18.04 1.41 1.02
C ASN A 220 -17.09 2.38 1.73
N MET A 221 -15.79 2.07 1.73
CA MET A 221 -14.78 2.88 2.40
C MET A 221 -13.88 3.57 1.38
N PHE A 222 -13.41 4.75 1.75
CA PHE A 222 -12.46 5.55 1.02
C PHE A 222 -11.29 5.89 1.95
N ASP A 223 -10.08 5.85 1.40
CA ASP A 223 -8.86 6.19 2.11
C ASP A 223 -8.17 7.34 1.39
N PHE A 224 -7.68 8.31 2.14
CA PHE A 224 -6.78 9.35 1.64
C PHE A 224 -5.62 9.49 2.60
N GLY A 225 -4.40 9.36 2.10
CA GLY A 225 -3.23 9.35 2.95
C GLY A 225 -1.97 9.87 2.29
N GLY A 226 -1.01 10.20 3.14
CA GLY A 226 0.31 10.62 2.77
C GLY A 226 1.36 9.83 3.55
N MET A 227 2.51 9.57 2.92
CA MET A 227 3.64 8.92 3.58
C MET A 227 4.99 9.47 3.13
N LEU A 228 5.93 9.46 4.07
CA LEU A 228 7.34 9.68 3.83
C LEU A 228 8.07 8.34 3.90
N THR A 229 8.74 7.96 2.82
CA THR A 229 9.51 6.72 2.74
C THR A 229 11.00 7.02 2.72
N TYR A 230 11.75 6.33 3.57
CA TYR A 230 13.20 6.26 3.51
C TYR A 230 13.62 4.80 3.37
N ARG A 231 14.11 4.44 2.17
CA ARG A 231 14.47 3.06 1.81
C ARG A 231 13.28 2.09 2.01
N ALA A 232 13.40 1.14 2.91
CA ALA A 232 12.41 0.09 3.17
C ALA A 232 11.35 0.51 4.19
N ILE A 233 11.52 1.62 4.91
CA ILE A 233 10.63 2.04 5.99
C ILE A 233 9.92 3.33 5.58
N SER A 234 8.62 3.41 5.83
CA SER A 234 7.83 4.62 5.61
C SER A 234 7.00 4.96 6.84
N LEU A 235 6.78 6.24 7.07
CA LEU A 235 5.87 6.76 8.07
C LEU A 235 4.73 7.46 7.36
N GLY A 236 3.50 7.24 7.78
CA GLY A 236 2.35 7.86 7.13
C GLY A 236 1.15 8.06 8.02
N VAL A 237 0.25 8.89 7.50
CA VAL A 237 -1.07 9.17 8.05
C VAL A 237 -2.10 8.98 6.96
N GLU A 238 -3.22 8.35 7.31
CA GLU A 238 -4.32 8.04 6.39
C GLU A 238 -5.65 8.32 7.08
N GLY A 239 -6.48 9.13 6.45
CA GLY A 239 -7.89 9.28 6.80
C GLY A 239 -8.69 8.25 6.03
N ARG A 240 -9.50 7.47 6.74
CA ARG A 240 -10.40 6.47 6.16
C ARG A 240 -11.83 6.79 6.56
N TRP A 241 -12.75 6.82 5.63
CA TRP A 241 -14.16 7.09 5.92
C TRP A 241 -15.09 6.28 5.04
N GLY A 242 -16.30 6.05 5.51
CA GLY A 242 -17.29 5.30 4.74
C GLY A 242 -18.57 5.07 5.50
N LYS A 243 -19.46 4.29 4.90
CA LYS A 243 -20.72 3.90 5.52
C LYS A 243 -21.14 2.50 5.07
N GLY A 244 -21.90 1.84 5.93
CA GLY A 244 -22.52 0.54 5.69
C GLY A 244 -23.92 0.48 6.28
N LYS A 245 -24.74 -0.44 5.76
CA LYS A 245 -26.07 -0.75 6.30
C LYS A 245 -25.98 -2.05 7.07
N PHE A 246 -26.11 -1.96 8.38
CA PHE A 246 -25.96 -3.05 9.34
C PHE A 246 -27.33 -3.64 9.66
N LYS A 247 -27.46 -4.97 9.58
CA LYS A 247 -28.58 -5.71 10.15
C LYS A 247 -28.06 -6.29 11.47
N PRO A 248 -28.47 -5.77 12.63
CA PRO A 248 -28.15 -6.41 13.90
C PRO A 248 -28.73 -7.83 13.92
N ILE A 249 -28.07 -8.71 14.67
CA ILE A 249 -28.50 -10.08 14.89
C ILE A 249 -28.16 -10.37 16.34
N GLY A 250 -29.17 -10.58 17.18
CA GLY A 250 -28.99 -10.98 18.57
C GLY A 250 -28.49 -12.42 18.67
N PHE A 251 -27.69 -12.74 19.69
CA PHE A 251 -27.22 -14.11 19.92
C PHE A 251 -28.36 -15.11 20.19
N ASN A 252 -29.45 -14.64 20.81
CA ASN A 252 -30.66 -15.43 21.05
C ASN A 252 -31.53 -15.61 19.79
N THR A 253 -31.42 -14.71 18.81
CA THR A 253 -32.15 -14.78 17.52
C THR A 253 -31.31 -15.34 16.38
N LEU A 254 -30.03 -15.67 16.61
CA LEU A 254 -29.11 -16.27 15.61
C LEU A 254 -29.62 -17.61 15.04
N PHE A 255 -30.55 -18.29 15.72
CA PHE A 255 -31.19 -19.55 15.31
C PHE A 255 -32.69 -19.42 14.96
N ILE A 256 -33.26 -18.22 15.06
CA ILE A 256 -34.66 -17.93 14.74
C ILE A 256 -34.64 -16.89 13.62
N ASP A 257 -35.06 -17.29 12.42
CA ASP A 257 -35.03 -16.47 11.21
C ASP A 257 -36.12 -15.38 11.28
N ASP A 258 -35.93 -14.39 12.15
CA ASP A 258 -36.80 -13.23 12.26
C ASP A 258 -36.29 -12.12 11.34
N ASP A 259 -37.02 -11.91 10.25
CA ASP A 259 -36.69 -10.94 9.20
C ASP A 259 -37.08 -9.49 9.56
N SER A 260 -37.53 -9.25 10.79
CA SER A 260 -38.12 -7.98 11.21
C SER A 260 -37.13 -6.89 11.69
N GLU A 261 -35.84 -7.19 11.84
CA GLU A 261 -34.87 -6.19 12.32
C GLU A 261 -34.52 -5.11 11.27
N GLU A 262 -34.72 -3.84 11.64
CA GLU A 262 -34.51 -2.67 10.79
C GLU A 262 -33.00 -2.43 10.53
N LYS A 263 -32.65 -2.12 9.27
CA LYS A 263 -31.27 -1.87 8.87
C LYS A 263 -30.79 -0.51 9.37
N VAL A 264 -29.79 -0.50 10.24
CA VAL A 264 -29.17 0.73 10.75
C VAL A 264 -28.02 1.15 9.84
N THR A 265 -28.05 2.39 9.35
CA THR A 265 -26.90 2.95 8.62
C THR A 265 -25.86 3.43 9.62
N ARG A 266 -24.65 2.87 9.57
CA ARG A 266 -23.51 3.33 10.36
C ARG A 266 -22.46 3.98 9.47
N LYS A 267 -21.91 5.09 9.95
CA LYS A 267 -20.79 5.81 9.34
C LYS A 267 -19.53 5.48 10.12
N PHE A 268 -18.42 5.34 9.41
CA PHE A 268 -17.10 5.12 9.99
C PHE A 268 -16.17 6.24 9.56
N ALA A 269 -15.34 6.70 10.47
CA ALA A 269 -14.26 7.64 10.23
C ALA A 269 -13.05 7.24 11.10
N ASN A 270 -11.94 6.90 10.47
CA ASN A 270 -10.73 6.43 11.12
C ASN A 270 -9.55 7.30 10.70
N THR A 271 -8.78 7.78 11.68
CA THR A 271 -7.45 8.34 11.40
C THR A 271 -6.40 7.30 11.75
N ARG A 272 -5.62 6.87 10.76
CA ARG A 272 -4.62 5.82 10.86
C ARG A 272 -3.22 6.41 10.86
N LEU A 273 -2.42 6.08 11.86
CA LEU A 273 -1.00 6.39 11.95
C LEU A 273 -0.22 5.10 11.79
N TYR A 274 0.74 5.04 10.88
CA TYR A 274 1.36 3.77 10.52
C TYR A 274 2.81 3.84 10.10
N ILE A 275 3.45 2.69 10.27
CA ILE A 275 4.74 2.36 9.66
C ILE A 275 4.45 1.43 8.49
N SER A 276 5.13 1.65 7.37
CA SER A 276 5.04 0.78 6.20
C SER A 276 6.39 0.23 5.79
N PHE A 277 6.43 -1.08 5.54
CA PHE A 277 7.60 -1.79 5.02
C PHE A 277 7.46 -2.00 3.53
N ALA A 278 8.41 -1.50 2.75
CA ALA A 278 8.48 -1.65 1.30
C ALA A 278 9.45 -2.78 0.92
N PHE A 279 9.01 -3.73 0.10
CA PHE A 279 9.80 -4.89 -0.34
C PHE A 279 9.47 -5.37 -1.77
#